data_AF-A0A850NF48-F1
#
_entry.id   AF-A0A850NF48-F1
#
_cell.length_a   1.000
_cell.length_b   1.000
_cell.length_c   1.000
_cell.angle_alpha   90.00
_cell.angle_beta   90.00
_cell.angle_gamma   90.00
#
_symmetry.space_group_name_H-M   'P 1'
#
loop_
_entity.id
_entity.type
_entity.pdbx_description
1 polymer ?
#
loop_
_entity_poly.entity_id
_entity_poly.type
_entity_poly.pdbx_seq_one_letter_code
_entity_poly.pdbx_strand_id
1 'polypeptide(L)' 'MKRFLPSIFVLVLLSSCIPLRIAPNIKDYKLIQGKRFKKGLPKKSVFVFEDPKDANEFYEYINTKFQLDDYYVDV' A
#
# COMPACT_ATOMS: atom_id res chain seq x y z
N MET A 1 -39.52 12.42 -18.93
CA MET A 1 -38.40 12.63 -17.98
C MET A 1 -37.86 11.34 -17.34
N LYS A 2 -38.70 10.35 -16.96
CA LYS A 2 -38.25 9.08 -16.32
C LYS A 2 -37.24 8.22 -17.12
N ARG A 3 -37.24 8.31 -18.47
CA ARG A 3 -36.31 7.54 -19.33
C ARG A 3 -34.87 8.05 -19.32
N PHE A 4 -34.65 9.30 -18.91
CA PHE A 4 -33.31 9.89 -18.81
C PHE A 4 -32.61 9.55 -17.48
N LEU A 5 -33.40 9.18 -16.46
CA LEU A 5 -32.93 8.82 -15.13
C LEU A 5 -31.94 7.63 -15.12
N PRO A 6 -32.18 6.51 -15.83
CA PRO A 6 -31.19 5.43 -15.91
C PRO A 6 -29.93 5.84 -16.65
N SER A 7 -30.03 6.71 -17.67
CA SER A 7 -28.87 7.17 -18.44
C SER A 7 -27.95 8.08 -17.61
N ILE A 8 -28.53 8.95 -16.78
CA ILE A 8 -27.79 9.80 -15.82
C ILE A 8 -27.08 8.93 -14.77
N PHE A 9 -27.75 7.88 -14.26
CA PHE A 9 -27.16 6.98 -13.28
C PHE A 9 -25.93 6.24 -13.83
N VAL A 10 -25.99 5.76 -15.07
CA VAL A 10 -24.85 5.11 -15.74
C VAL A 10 -23.68 6.08 -15.92
N LEU A 11 -23.95 7.34 -16.28
CA LEU A 11 -22.91 8.35 -16.45
C LEU A 11 -22.16 8.64 -15.15
N VAL A 12 -22.86 8.67 -14.01
CA VAL A 12 -22.28 8.88 -12.67
C VAL A 12 -21.37 7.72 -12.23
N LEU A 13 -21.70 6.48 -12.60
CA LEU A 13 -20.86 5.33 -12.29
C LEU A 13 -19.54 5.36 -13.09
N LEU A 14 -19.61 5.76 -14.37
CA LEU A 14 -18.45 5.83 -15.26
C LEU A 14 -17.56 7.06 -15.02
N SER A 15 -18.11 8.15 -14.47
CA SER A 15 -17.34 9.34 -14.10
C SER A 15 -16.66 9.23 -12.73
N SER A 16 -16.87 8.13 -11.99
CA SER A 16 -16.17 7.90 -10.74
C SER A 16 -14.69 7.63 -11.04
N CYS A 17 -13.86 8.67 -10.92
CA CYS A 17 -12.41 8.55 -10.92
C CYS A 17 -11.97 7.96 -9.58
N ILE A 18 -12.24 6.68 -9.37
CA ILE A 18 -11.75 5.95 -8.20
C ILE A 18 -10.27 5.69 -8.46
N PRO A 19 -9.35 6.19 -7.61
CA PRO A 19 -7.95 5.84 -7.74
C PRO A 19 -7.81 4.34 -7.46
N LEU A 20 -7.79 3.53 -8.53
CA LEU A 20 -7.51 2.11 -8.44
C LEU A 20 -6.03 1.96 -8.10
N ARG A 21 -5.75 1.73 -6.82
CA ARG A 21 -4.42 1.31 -6.39
C ARG A 21 -4.18 -0.11 -6.87
N ILE A 22 -3.52 -0.23 -8.02
CA ILE A 22 -3.08 -1.52 -8.55
C ILE A 22 -1.97 -2.01 -7.62
N ALA A 23 -2.19 -3.14 -6.96
CA ALA A 23 -1.15 -3.75 -6.13
C ALA A 23 0.05 -4.13 -7.02
N PRO A 24 1.28 -3.82 -6.61
CA PRO A 24 2.45 -4.15 -7.40
C PRO A 24 2.59 -5.67 -7.53
N ASN A 25 2.99 -6.14 -8.71
CA ASN A 25 3.31 -7.54 -8.92
C ASN A 25 4.72 -7.82 -8.38
N ILE A 26 4.81 -8.59 -7.29
CA ILE A 26 6.08 -8.97 -6.67
C ILE A 26 6.61 -10.21 -7.41
N LYS A 27 7.60 -10.00 -8.29
CA LYS A 27 8.19 -11.07 -9.10
C LYS A 27 9.12 -11.95 -8.28
N ASP A 28 10.02 -11.32 -7.52
CA ASP A 28 11.06 -12.00 -6.77
C ASP A 28 10.69 -12.08 -5.28
N TYR A 29 10.16 -13.22 -4.87
CA TYR A 29 9.84 -13.51 -3.47
C TYR A 29 10.30 -14.90 -3.04
N LYS A 30 10.48 -15.07 -1.73
CA LYS A 30 10.80 -16.36 -1.10
C LYS A 30 9.87 -16.61 0.07
N LEU A 31 9.31 -17.82 0.13
CA LEU A 31 8.60 -18.31 1.31
C LEU A 31 9.60 -19.04 2.20
N ILE A 32 9.83 -18.53 3.40
CA ILE A 32 10.79 -19.10 4.36
C ILE A 32 10.12 -19.35 5.71
N GLN A 33 10.71 -20.25 6.51
CA GLN A 33 10.30 -20.41 7.91
C GLN A 33 10.98 -19.34 8.76
N GLY A 34 10.20 -18.35 9.21
CA GLY A 34 10.67 -17.26 10.05
C GLY A 34 11.13 -17.74 11.42
N LYS A 35 12.08 -17.00 12.02
CA LYS A 35 12.42 -17.15 13.43
C LYS A 35 11.21 -16.80 14.30
N ARG A 36 11.17 -17.37 15.50
CA ARG A 36 10.11 -17.06 16.47
C ARG A 36 10.26 -15.60 16.89
N PHE A 37 9.17 -14.84 16.83
CA PHE A 37 9.14 -13.46 17.35
C PHE A 37 9.34 -13.42 18.87
N LYS A 38 8.71 -14.36 19.59
CA LYS A 38 8.84 -14.52 21.04
C LYS A 38 8.97 -16.00 21.40
N LYS A 39 9.70 -16.31 22.47
CA LYS A 39 9.80 -17.67 23.02
C LYS A 39 8.39 -18.18 23.37
N GLY A 40 8.06 -19.39 22.93
CA GLY A 40 6.73 -20.00 23.11
C GLY A 40 5.78 -19.85 21.91
N LEU A 41 6.07 -18.96 20.95
CA LEU A 41 5.27 -18.85 19.74
C LEU A 41 5.71 -19.87 18.66
N PRO A 42 4.77 -20.40 17.87
CA PRO A 42 5.11 -21.26 16.74
C PRO A 42 5.89 -20.49 15.68
N LYS A 43 6.73 -21.20 14.92
CA LYS A 43 7.34 -20.62 13.72
C LYS A 43 6.24 -20.33 12.69
N LYS A 44 6.44 -19.30 11.87
CA LYS A 44 5.50 -18.88 10.84
C LYS A 44 6.18 -18.93 9.48
N SER A 45 5.42 -19.26 8.44
CA SER A 45 5.86 -19.01 7.07
C SER A 45 5.87 -17.51 6.83
N VAL A 46 6.97 -16.98 6.33
CA VAL A 46 7.19 -15.56 6.06
C VAL A 46 7.39 -15.39 4.56
N PHE A 47 6.69 -14.40 4.01
CA PHE A 47 6.85 -13.94 2.65
C PHE A 47 7.91 -12.84 2.64
N VAL A 48 9.07 -13.14 2.07
CA VAL A 48 10.20 -12.22 1.96
C VAL A 48 10.33 -11.78 0.51
N PHE A 49 10.39 -10.47 0.30
CA PHE A 49 10.51 -9.85 -1.02
C PHE A 49 11.49 -8.67 -0.94
N GLU A 50 12.06 -8.32 -2.08
CA GLU A 50 12.86 -7.10 -2.24
C GLU A 50 11.91 -5.92 -2.46
N ASP A 51 12.09 -4.86 -1.68
CA ASP A 51 11.32 -3.63 -1.90
C ASP A 51 11.79 -3.02 -3.22
N PRO A 52 10.88 -2.75 -4.19
CA PRO A 52 11.26 -2.06 -5.42
C PRO A 52 11.70 -0.61 -5.19
N LYS A 53 11.54 -0.09 -3.98
CA LYS A 53 11.90 1.28 -3.59
C LYS A 53 13.30 1.37 -3.00
N ASP A 54 13.93 2.52 -3.22
CA ASP A 54 15.26 2.77 -2.71
C ASP A 54 15.26 2.84 -1.18
N ALA A 55 16.40 2.51 -0.59
CA ALA A 55 16.61 2.68 0.84
C ALA A 55 16.31 4.15 1.22
N ASN A 56 15.50 4.34 2.25
CA ASN A 56 15.01 5.63 2.77
C ASN A 56 13.84 6.30 2.03
N GLU A 57 13.37 5.79 0.90
CA GLU A 57 12.25 6.42 0.18
C GLU A 57 11.00 6.58 1.07
N PHE A 58 10.76 5.62 1.98
CA PHE A 58 9.70 5.75 2.98
C PHE A 58 9.88 6.98 3.89
N TYR A 59 11.09 7.19 4.41
CA TYR A 59 11.37 8.31 5.32
C TYR A 59 11.32 9.65 4.60
N GLU A 60 11.86 9.72 3.38
CA GLU A 60 11.78 10.91 2.52
C GLU A 60 10.33 11.26 2.15
N TYR A 61 9.51 10.24 1.86
CA TYR A 61 8.08 10.44 1.62
C TYR A 61 7.38 11.05 2.83
N ILE A 62 7.66 10.55 4.05
CA ILE A 62 7.09 11.09 5.29
C ILE A 62 7.57 12.54 5.50
N ASN A 63 8.87 12.79 5.38
CA ASN A 63 9.46 14.12 5.52
C ASN A 63 8.78 15.13 4.57
N THR A 64 8.68 14.78 3.29
CA THR A 64 8.07 15.63 2.25
C THR A 64 6.57 15.81 2.47
N LYS A 65 5.84 14.74 2.77
CA LYS A 65 4.37 14.77 2.89
C LYS A 65 3.90 15.66 4.03
N PHE A 66 4.64 15.65 5.14
CA PHE A 66 4.30 16.41 6.34
C PHE A 66 5.13 17.67 6.49
N GLN A 67 5.98 18.01 5.49
CA GLN A 67 6.82 19.20 5.47
C GLN A 67 7.66 19.32 6.76
N LEU A 68 8.30 18.21 7.13
CA LEU A 68 9.01 18.12 8.41
C LEU A 68 10.38 18.80 8.38
N ASP A 69 10.96 19.06 7.21
CA ASP A 69 12.32 19.60 7.06
C ASP A 69 13.35 18.84 7.92
N ASP A 70 13.26 17.51 7.86
CA ASP A 70 14.06 16.54 8.64
C ASP A 70 13.87 16.65 10.17
N TYR A 71 12.80 17.30 10.63
CA TYR A 71 12.41 17.32 12.03
C TYR A 71 11.98 15.92 12.50
N TYR A 72 12.66 15.44 13.53
CA TYR A 72 12.33 14.19 14.20
C TYR A 72 11.08 14.33 15.05
N VAL A 73 10.06 13.54 14.72
CA VAL A 73 8.85 13.40 15.54
C VAL A 73 9.03 12.17 16.43
N ASP A 74 9.43 12.40 17.69
CA ASP A 74 9.43 11.35 18.71
C ASP A 74 7.97 10.95 19.04
N VAL A 75 7.73 9.64 19.14
CA VAL A 75 6.44 9.02 19.55
C VAL A 75 6.41 8.73 21.04
#